data_AF-A0A120AHN1-F1
#
_entry.id   AF-A0A120AHN1-F1
#
_cell.length_a   1.000
_cell.length_b   1.000
_cell.length_c   1.000
_cell.angle_alpha   90.00
_cell.angle_beta   90.00
_cell.angle_gamma   90.00
#
_symmetry.space_group_name_H-M   'P 1'
#
loop_
_entity.id
_entity.type
_entity.pdbx_description
1 polymer ?
#
loop_
_entity_poly.entity_id
_entity_poly.type
_entity_poly.pdbx_seq_one_letter_code
_entity_poly.pdbx_strand_id
1 'polypeptide(L)'
;MLLIFYYWVISPRLHFKITAEGLVSQQREDPGSVRWADIRSACLYREGGDYDWVLRTASGLFLIDEVTESSLRSRLLKAMSEHLPGFCADSARGAIKARLDYWSWQRPSQCDCGPDVAVDAAAELIRR
;
A
#
# COMPACT_ATOMS: atom_id res chain seq x y z
N MET A 1 -28.13 3.70 -9.86
CA MET A 1 -27.70 3.18 -8.54
C MET A 1 -26.31 3.74 -8.28
N LEU A 2 -26.22 4.89 -7.59
CA LEU A 2 -24.94 5.51 -7.25
C LEU A 2 -24.27 4.65 -6.17
N LEU A 3 -23.25 3.89 -6.55
CA LEU A 3 -22.34 3.26 -5.60
C LEU A 3 -21.64 4.39 -4.85
N ILE A 4 -22.10 4.67 -3.64
CA ILE A 4 -21.38 5.52 -2.69
C ILE A 4 -20.14 4.72 -2.31
N PHE A 5 -19.02 4.99 -2.98
CA PHE A 5 -17.72 4.51 -2.56
C PHE A 5 -17.35 5.27 -1.29
N TYR A 6 -17.56 4.64 -0.14
CA TYR A 6 -17.06 5.15 1.13
C TYR A 6 -15.53 5.07 1.11
N TYR A 7 -14.89 6.15 0.68
CA TYR A 7 -13.44 6.28 0.77
C TYR A 7 -13.04 6.45 2.23
N TRP A 8 -12.68 5.34 2.88
CA TRP A 8 -11.88 5.39 4.09
C TRP A 8 -10.42 5.55 3.66
N VAL A 9 -9.92 6.78 3.74
CA VAL A 9 -8.48 7.07 3.71
C VAL A 9 -7.99 6.85 5.14
N ILE A 10 -7.36 5.70 5.39
CA ILE A 10 -6.82 5.41 6.71
C ILE A 10 -5.47 6.13 6.85
N SER A 11 -5.29 6.74 8.02
CA SER A 11 -4.24 7.67 8.43
C SER A 11 -2.89 7.57 7.71
N PRO A 12 -2.26 8.71 7.38
CA PRO A 12 -0.98 8.78 6.68
C PRO A 12 0.24 8.23 7.46
N ARG A 13 0.07 7.81 8.73
CA ARG A 13 1.19 7.47 9.65
C ARG A 13 0.87 6.27 10.52
N LEU A 14 0.49 5.16 9.89
CA LEU A 14 0.24 3.92 10.61
C LEU A 14 1.58 3.27 11.00
N HIS A 15 1.85 3.22 12.30
CA HIS A 15 2.79 2.25 12.84
C HIS A 15 2.12 0.89 12.74
N PHE A 16 2.71 -0.06 12.00
CA PHE A 16 2.08 -1.35 11.75
C PHE A 16 2.97 -2.52 12.14
N LYS A 17 2.33 -3.64 12.48
CA LYS A 17 2.96 -4.94 12.67
C LYS A 17 2.62 -5.85 11.48
N ILE A 18 3.65 -6.48 10.93
CA ILE A 18 3.53 -7.53 9.91
C ILE A 18 3.20 -8.84 10.62
N THR A 19 2.09 -9.48 10.24
CA THR A 19 1.66 -10.81 10.72
C THR A 19 1.47 -11.78 9.55
N ALA A 20 1.17 -13.04 9.85
CA ALA A 20 0.90 -14.05 8.81
C ALA A 20 -0.41 -13.76 8.05
N GLU A 21 -1.35 -13.05 8.66
CA GLU A 21 -2.67 -12.75 8.11
C GLU A 21 -2.71 -11.41 7.37
N GLY A 22 -1.84 -10.46 7.74
CA GLY A 22 -1.88 -9.12 7.19
C GLY A 22 -0.99 -8.12 7.91
N LEU A 23 -1.38 -6.85 7.81
CA LEU A 23 -0.79 -5.75 8.55
C LEU A 23 -1.80 -5.25 9.58
N VAL A 24 -1.31 -4.95 10.78
CA VAL A 24 -2.13 -4.48 11.90
C VAL A 24 -1.56 -3.17 12.42
N SER A 25 -2.38 -2.12 12.44
CA SER A 25 -2.06 -0.84 13.06
C SER A 25 -1.79 -1.02 14.56
N GLN A 26 -0.78 -0.32 15.04
CA GLN A 26 -0.41 -0.23 16.45
C GLN A 26 -0.99 1.01 17.12
N GLN A 27 -1.78 1.82 16.40
CA GLN A 27 -2.46 2.96 17.01
C GLN A 27 -3.52 2.47 18.00
N ARG A 28 -3.52 3.06 19.21
CA ARG A 28 -4.40 2.64 20.31
C ARG A 28 -5.86 3.04 20.11
N GLU A 29 -6.10 4.14 19.40
CA GLU A 29 -7.43 4.73 19.26
C GLU A 29 -8.21 4.14 18.07
N ASP A 30 -7.50 3.71 17.02
CA ASP A 30 -8.08 3.06 15.84
C ASP A 30 -7.15 1.96 15.29
N PRO A 31 -7.24 0.72 15.82
CA PRO A 31 -6.44 -0.39 15.35
C PRO A 31 -6.98 -0.91 14.00
N GLY A 32 -6.73 -0.16 12.93
CA GLY A 32 -6.99 -0.62 11.56
C GLY A 32 -6.17 -1.86 11.23
N SER A 33 -6.71 -2.78 10.42
CA SER A 33 -5.97 -3.92 9.89
C SER A 33 -6.30 -4.18 8.43
N VAL A 34 -5.32 -4.69 7.69
CA VAL A 34 -5.47 -5.09 6.30
C VAL A 34 -4.98 -6.52 6.14
N ARG A 35 -5.84 -7.41 5.64
CA ARG A 35 -5.46 -8.79 5.35
C ARG A 35 -4.75 -8.89 4.02
N TRP A 36 -3.77 -9.76 3.91
CA TRP A 36 -3.06 -9.98 2.64
C TRP A 36 -3.98 -10.37 1.49
N ALA A 37 -5.02 -11.16 1.77
CA ALA A 37 -6.00 -11.60 0.78
C ALA A 37 -6.88 -10.46 0.22
N ASP A 38 -7.04 -9.38 0.98
CA ASP A 38 -7.94 -8.28 0.64
C ASP A 38 -7.25 -7.20 -0.19
N ILE A 39 -5.91 -7.20 -0.24
CA ILE A 39 -5.13 -6.25 -1.03
C ILE A 39 -5.32 -6.54 -2.51
N ARG A 40 -5.83 -5.54 -3.23
CA ARG A 40 -6.09 -5.52 -4.68
C ARG A 40 -4.95 -4.92 -5.47
N SER A 41 -4.33 -3.87 -4.93
CA SER A 41 -3.14 -3.26 -5.51
C SER A 41 -2.25 -2.66 -4.42
N ALA A 42 -0.97 -2.49 -4.77
CA ALA A 42 0.03 -1.86 -3.93
C ALA A 42 0.82 -0.89 -4.79
N CYS A 43 0.93 0.35 -4.34
CA CYS A 43 1.65 1.40 -5.05
C CYS A 43 2.70 2.00 -4.12
N LEU A 44 3.83 2.34 -4.71
CA LEU A 44 4.94 3.01 -4.09
C LEU A 44 5.02 4.40 -4.72
N TYR A 45 4.95 5.44 -3.90
CA TYR A 45 5.08 6.83 -4.32
C TYR A 45 6.27 7.48 -3.64
N ARG A 46 6.97 8.35 -4.37
CA ARG A 46 8.05 9.16 -3.79
C ARG A 46 7.55 10.56 -3.52
N GLU A 47 7.60 10.99 -2.27
CA GLU A 47 7.27 12.35 -1.84
C GLU A 47 8.34 12.88 -0.89
N GLY A 48 8.75 14.15 -1.06
CA GLY A 48 9.71 14.79 -0.15
C GLY A 48 11.12 14.20 -0.11
N GLY A 49 11.39 13.12 -0.86
CA GLY A 49 12.66 12.39 -0.84
C GLY A 49 12.56 10.98 -0.26
N ASP A 50 11.46 10.69 0.44
CA ASP A 50 11.13 9.39 1.01
C ASP A 50 10.05 8.69 0.18
N TYR A 51 9.77 7.45 0.54
CA TYR A 51 8.80 6.62 -0.14
C TYR A 51 7.62 6.35 0.78
N ASP A 52 6.43 6.17 0.18
CA ASP A 52 5.23 5.73 0.88
C ASP A 52 4.58 4.59 0.12
N TRP A 53 4.00 3.65 0.88
CA TRP A 53 3.18 2.57 0.34
C TRP A 53 1.70 2.90 0.46
N VAL A 54 0.98 2.74 -0.64
CA VAL A 54 -0.48 2.82 -0.72
C VAL A 54 -1.02 1.44 -1.05
N LEU A 55 -1.73 0.82 -0.12
CA LEU A 55 -2.38 -0.47 -0.31
C LEU A 55 -3.87 -0.27 -0.53
N ARG A 56 -4.37 -0.68 -1.69
CA ARG A 56 -5.80 -0.68 -1.99
C ARG A 56 -6.40 -2.02 -1.61
N THR A 57 -7.50 -1.99 -0.87
CA THR A 57 -8.33 -3.16 -0.57
C THR A 57 -9.73 -2.97 -1.17
N ALA A 58 -10.60 -3.96 -1.00
CA ALA A 58 -12.03 -3.80 -1.29
C ALA A 58 -12.73 -2.82 -0.34
N SER A 59 -12.16 -2.58 0.84
CA SER A 59 -12.75 -1.77 1.91
C SER A 59 -12.18 -0.34 2.01
N GLY A 60 -11.07 -0.03 1.32
CA GLY A 60 -10.49 1.31 1.35
C GLY A 60 -9.02 1.37 0.92
N LEU A 61 -8.37 2.46 1.29
CA LEU A 61 -6.95 2.71 1.06
C LEU A 61 -6.20 2.76 2.40
N PHE A 62 -5.05 2.09 2.44
CA PHE A 62 -4.17 2.06 3.60
C PHE A 62 -2.81 2.66 3.23
N LEU A 63 -2.41 3.70 3.98
CA LEU A 63 -1.14 4.38 3.80
C LEU A 63 -0.12 3.87 4.81
N ILE A 64 1.09 3.60 4.33
CA ILE A 64 2.21 3.15 5.13
C ILE A 64 3.39 4.05 4.81
N ASP A 65 3.76 4.86 5.80
CA ASP A 65 4.91 5.75 5.74
C ASP A 65 6.22 4.94 5.72
N GLU A 66 7.02 5.07 4.65
CA GLU A 66 8.31 4.38 4.51
C GLU A 66 9.49 5.19 5.09
N VAL A 67 9.24 6.14 6.01
CA VAL A 67 10.21 6.68 7.00
C VAL A 67 10.58 5.60 8.03
N THR A 68 10.67 4.35 7.59
CA THR A 68 10.91 3.19 8.42
C THR A 68 12.29 2.61 8.12
N GLU A 69 12.98 2.22 9.19
CA GLU A 69 14.30 1.59 9.14
C GLU A 69 14.42 0.59 7.97
N SER A 70 15.58 0.52 7.33
CA SER A 70 15.88 -0.43 6.23
C SER A 70 15.46 -1.88 6.52
N SER A 71 15.44 -2.25 7.81
CA SER A 71 14.98 -3.55 8.31
C SER A 71 13.47 -3.78 8.11
N LEU A 72 12.62 -2.78 8.34
CA LEU A 72 11.17 -2.89 8.19
C LEU A 72 10.78 -2.95 6.71
N ARG A 73 11.35 -2.08 5.87
CA ARG A 73 11.20 -2.13 4.41
C ARG A 73 11.48 -3.52 3.86
N SER A 74 12.61 -4.10 4.24
CA SER A 74 13.02 -5.42 3.79
C SER A 74 12.02 -6.51 4.22
N ARG A 75 11.49 -6.41 5.44
CA ARG A 75 10.47 -7.34 5.97
C ARG A 75 9.13 -7.18 5.28
N LEU A 76 8.69 -5.94 5.01
CA LEU A 76 7.44 -5.66 4.31
C LEU A 76 7.49 -6.22 2.89
N LEU A 77 8.54 -5.91 2.14
CA LEU A 77 8.74 -6.43 0.78
C LEU A 77 8.78 -7.96 0.74
N LYS A 78 9.43 -8.59 1.73
CA LYS A 78 9.44 -10.05 1.87
C LYS A 78 8.02 -10.59 2.11
N ALA A 79 7.30 -10.06 3.09
CA ALA A 79 5.94 -10.50 3.40
C ALA A 79 4.98 -10.30 2.21
N MET A 80 5.09 -9.19 1.50
CA MET A 80 4.31 -8.94 0.28
C MET A 80 4.63 -9.98 -0.80
N SER A 81 5.90 -10.33 -1.01
CA SER A 81 6.28 -11.38 -1.97
C SER A 81 5.79 -12.77 -1.59
N GLU A 82 5.64 -13.05 -0.29
CA GLU A 82 5.15 -14.34 0.22
C GLU A 82 3.63 -14.45 0.14
N HIS A 83 2.90 -13.35 0.32
CA HIS A 83 1.44 -13.37 0.48
C HIS A 83 0.65 -12.72 -0.67
N LEU A 84 1.27 -11.91 -1.52
CA LEU A 84 0.62 -11.26 -2.66
C LEU A 84 0.97 -11.99 -3.97
N PRO A 85 -0.01 -12.61 -4.65
CA PRO A 85 0.24 -13.38 -5.87
C PRO A 85 0.85 -12.54 -6.99
N GLY A 86 2.01 -12.94 -7.50
CA GLY A 86 2.68 -12.22 -8.59
C GLY A 86 3.35 -10.91 -8.16
N PHE A 87 3.37 -10.59 -6.87
CA PHE A 87 4.18 -9.48 -6.37
C PHE A 87 5.67 -9.85 -6.46
N CYS A 88 6.49 -8.94 -6.99
CA CYS A 88 7.92 -9.12 -7.13
C CYS A 88 8.67 -8.11 -6.26
N ALA A 89 9.22 -8.57 -5.13
CA ALA A 89 10.00 -7.71 -4.24
C ALA A 89 11.22 -7.08 -4.93
N ASP A 90 11.87 -7.80 -5.85
CA ASP A 90 13.04 -7.28 -6.57
C ASP A 90 12.69 -6.17 -7.53
N SER A 91 11.50 -6.22 -8.15
CA SER A 91 10.99 -5.13 -8.99
C SER A 91 10.76 -3.86 -8.16
N ALA A 92 10.10 -3.98 -7.00
CA ALA A 92 9.90 -2.86 -6.10
C ALA A 92 11.22 -2.29 -5.54
N ARG A 93 12.17 -3.16 -5.15
CA ARG A 93 13.53 -2.73 -4.75
C ARG A 93 14.26 -2.00 -5.87
N GLY A 94 14.11 -2.48 -7.10
CA GLY A 94 14.66 -1.84 -8.29
C GLY A 94 14.14 -0.41 -8.46
N ALA A 95 12.83 -0.21 -8.29
CA ALA A 95 12.20 1.11 -8.34
C ALA A 95 12.74 2.06 -7.26
N ILE A 96 12.85 1.60 -6.01
CA ILE A 96 13.43 2.38 -4.90
C ILE A 96 14.87 2.76 -5.21
N LYS A 97 15.70 1.80 -5.66
CA LYS A 97 17.11 2.03 -5.99
C LYS A 97 17.28 3.00 -7.16
N ALA A 98 16.43 2.88 -8.17
CA ALA A 98 16.41 3.77 -9.33
C ALA A 98 15.78 5.14 -9.04
N ARG A 99 15.28 5.35 -7.82
CA ARG A 99 14.60 6.58 -7.39
C ARG A 99 13.40 6.94 -8.26
N LEU A 100 12.66 5.93 -8.72
CA LEU A 100 11.44 6.18 -9.49
C LEU A 100 10.40 6.87 -8.61
N ASP A 101 9.65 7.81 -9.19
CA ASP A 101 8.61 8.54 -8.47
C ASP A 101 7.35 7.68 -8.22
N TYR A 102 7.22 6.58 -8.98
CA TYR A 102 6.09 5.68 -8.92
C TYR A 102 6.47 4.25 -9.29
N TRP A 103 5.88 3.28 -8.58
CA TRP A 103 5.85 1.86 -8.95
C TRP A 103 4.56 1.24 -8.43
N SER A 104 4.02 0.25 -9.14
CA SER A 104 2.78 -0.40 -8.72
C SER A 104 2.74 -1.89 -9.05
N TRP A 105 1.96 -2.60 -8.24
CA TRP A 105 1.53 -3.97 -8.47
C TRP A 105 0.01 -4.06 -8.32
N GLN A 106 -0.60 -4.92 -9.13
CA GLN A 106 -2.02 -5.24 -9.07
C GLN A 106 -2.21 -6.75 -9.01
N ARG A 107 -3.22 -7.22 -8.26
CA ARG A 107 -3.49 -8.65 -8.11
C ARG A 107 -3.94 -9.26 -9.46
N PRO A 108 -3.25 -10.30 -9.98
CA PRO A 108 -3.52 -10.84 -11.32
C PRO A 108 -4.94 -11.38 -11.55
N SER A 109 -5.59 -11.91 -10.51
CA SER A 109 -6.95 -12.49 -10.61
C SER A 109 -8.07 -11.46 -10.44
N GLN A 110 -7.72 -10.19 -10.22
CA GLN A 110 -8.63 -9.09 -9.93
C GLN A 110 -8.17 -7.82 -10.61
N CYS A 111 -7.89 -7.94 -11.91
CA CYS A 111 -7.89 -6.79 -12.81
C CYS A 111 -9.30 -6.20 -12.80
N ASP A 112 -9.60 -5.39 -11.78
CA ASP A 112 -10.71 -4.47 -11.82
C ASP A 112 -10.45 -3.58 -13.04
N CYS A 113 -11.31 -3.65 -14.05
CA CYS A 113 -11.33 -2.71 -15.17
C CYS A 113 -11.74 -1.28 -14.73
N GLY A 114 -11.64 -0.99 -13.42
CA GLY A 114 -11.98 0.28 -12.81
C GLY A 114 -10.72 1.15 -12.74
N PRO A 115 -10.82 2.45 -13.07
CA PRO A 115 -9.64 3.30 -13.20
C PRO A 115 -8.83 3.35 -11.91
N ASP A 116 -7.49 3.31 -12.03
CA ASP A 116 -6.52 3.67 -10.97
C ASP A 116 -6.71 5.11 -10.44
N VAL A 117 -7.71 5.85 -10.93
CA VAL A 117 -8.16 7.18 -10.49
C VAL A 117 -8.36 7.26 -8.97
N ALA A 118 -8.73 6.17 -8.29
CA ALA A 118 -8.81 6.14 -6.82
C ALA A 118 -7.44 6.26 -6.13
N VAL A 119 -6.42 5.62 -6.71
CA VAL A 119 -5.04 5.63 -6.21
C VAL A 119 -4.36 6.93 -6.62
N ASP A 120 -4.56 7.38 -7.87
CA ASP A 120 -4.06 8.67 -8.36
C ASP A 120 -4.68 9.86 -7.62
N ALA A 121 -5.99 9.83 -7.33
CA ALA A 121 -6.64 10.90 -6.55
C ALA A 121 -6.17 10.92 -5.09
N ALA A 122 -5.90 9.75 -4.48
CA ALA A 122 -5.34 9.69 -3.14
C ALA A 122 -3.87 10.18 -3.11
N ALA A 123 -3.07 9.82 -4.11
CA ALA A 123 -1.73 10.34 -4.29
C ALA A 123 -1.74 11.87 -4.52
N GLU A 124 -2.72 12.41 -5.24
CA GLU A 124 -2.89 13.85 -5.45
C GLU A 124 -3.39 14.59 -4.20
N LEU A 125 -4.13 13.91 -3.32
CA LEU A 125 -4.52 14.43 -2.00
C LEU A 125 -3.38 14.43 -1.00
N ILE A 126 -2.45 13.47 -1.11
CA ILE A 126 -1.22 13.40 -0.33
C ILE A 126 -0.23 14.50 -0.78
N ARG A 127 -0.17 14.79 -2.09
CA ARG A 127 0.67 15.85 -2.68
C ARG A 127 0.28 17.31 -2.34
N ARG A 128 -0.79 17.56 -1.59
CA ARG A 128 -1.29 18.92 -1.24
C ARG A 128 -1.12 19.21 0.24
#